data_AF-A0A6C0EN13-F1
#
_entry.id   AF-A0A6C0EN13-F1
#
_cell.length_a   1.000
_cell.length_b   1.000
_cell.length_c   1.000
_cell.angle_alpha   90.00
_cell.angle_beta   90.00
_cell.angle_gamma   90.00
#
_symmetry.space_group_name_H-M   'P 1'
#
loop_
_entity.id
_entity.type
_entity.pdbx_description
1 polymer ?
#
loop_
_entity_poly.entity_id
_entity_poly.type
_entity_poly.pdbx_seq_one_letter_code
_entity_poly.pdbx_strand_id
1 'polypeptide(L)'
;MFSTIDRSIVYEVGTDITENDINIVSDLWTMEDRQVYRGARDPNYTHANVYWLYDPDSLDRVGLSEHKLDDPSDVALLWYKENPFSTLLQEDGWVEGESFWSKVPSHVYEQCLAEGWTTPAAVAERCLRGSTRVVTVDTLIAKPKVYSCAKCKTKSFTKSACSTESVLDFPEKEKVWFIDERMVVYTPPTGSSVWSITQPQSPSDPSSQPEVQTVPVQPVESVDESPHSSPPETHPQ
;
A
#
# COMPACT_ATOMS: atom_id res chain seq x y z
N MET A 1 -10.20 -7.49 1.22
CA MET A 1 -9.37 -7.59 2.43
C MET A 1 -8.25 -6.60 2.23
N PHE A 2 -8.12 -5.63 3.13
CA PHE A 2 -7.21 -4.51 2.97
C PHE A 2 -5.83 -4.91 3.49
N SER A 3 -4.75 -4.58 2.79
CA SER A 3 -3.40 -4.59 3.38
C SER A 3 -3.47 -3.85 4.73
N THR A 4 -3.21 -4.57 5.82
CA THR A 4 -3.22 -4.08 7.21
C THR A 4 -1.95 -3.29 7.55
N ILE A 5 -1.02 -3.22 6.60
CA ILE A 5 0.25 -2.51 6.74
C ILE A 5 0.06 -1.00 6.66
N ASP A 6 0.96 -0.27 7.31
CA ASP A 6 1.01 1.19 7.21
C ASP A 6 1.23 1.63 5.75
N ARG A 7 0.17 2.14 5.14
CA ARG A 7 0.14 2.58 3.75
C ARG A 7 0.89 3.88 3.49
N SER A 8 1.37 4.55 4.54
CA SER A 8 2.15 5.78 4.41
C SER A 8 3.63 5.50 4.12
N ILE A 9 4.07 4.24 4.24
CA ILE A 9 5.45 3.82 4.06
C ILE A 9 5.63 3.13 2.71
N VAL A 10 6.68 3.53 1.98
CA VAL A 10 7.15 2.83 0.78
C VAL A 10 8.20 1.82 1.21
N TYR A 11 7.89 0.54 1.04
CA TYR A 11 8.84 -0.54 1.25
C TYR A 11 9.72 -0.74 0.02
N GLU A 12 11.01 -0.96 0.25
CA GLU A 12 11.90 -1.36 -0.84
C GLU A 12 11.49 -2.75 -1.33
N VAL A 13 11.10 -2.86 -2.60
CA VAL A 13 10.63 -4.11 -3.24
C VAL A 13 11.79 -4.85 -3.92
N GLY A 14 13.03 -4.41 -3.69
CA GLY A 14 14.22 -5.10 -4.18
C GLY A 14 14.25 -6.54 -3.67
N THR A 15 14.40 -7.49 -4.59
CA THR A 15 14.51 -8.93 -4.28
C THR A 15 15.93 -9.31 -3.85
N ASP A 16 16.90 -8.42 -4.06
CA ASP A 16 18.30 -8.66 -3.74
C ASP A 16 18.51 -8.69 -2.22
N ILE A 17 19.20 -9.72 -1.76
CA ILE A 17 19.62 -9.91 -0.38
C ILE A 17 20.66 -8.83 -0.04
N THR A 18 20.31 -7.92 0.87
CA THR A 18 21.18 -6.85 1.36
C THR A 18 22.05 -7.31 2.54
N GLU A 19 23.02 -6.51 2.97
CA GLU A 19 23.88 -6.85 4.12
C GLU A 19 23.10 -7.05 5.43
N ASN A 20 21.92 -6.43 5.56
CA ASN A 20 21.02 -6.59 6.71
C ASN A 20 20.29 -7.95 6.70
N ASP A 21 20.23 -8.59 5.55
CA ASP A 21 19.54 -9.86 5.34
C ASP A 21 20.43 -11.07 5.66
N ILE A 22 21.73 -10.85 5.91
CA ILE A 22 22.72 -11.90 6.17
C ILE A 22 22.50 -12.60 7.53
N ASN A 23 21.71 -12.00 8.43
CA ASN A 23 21.30 -12.61 9.71
C ASN A 23 19.90 -13.24 9.60
N ILE A 24 19.66 -14.08 8.60
CA ILE A 24 18.44 -14.89 8.53
C ILE A 24 18.38 -15.74 9.80
N VAL A 25 17.33 -15.54 10.60
CA VAL A 25 17.08 -16.42 11.74
C VAL A 25 16.64 -17.75 11.12
N SER A 26 17.37 -18.83 11.42
CA SER A 26 17.25 -20.16 10.81
C SER A 26 15.89 -20.86 11.02
N ASP A 27 14.93 -20.18 11.62
CA ASP A 27 13.64 -20.73 11.98
C ASP A 27 12.65 -20.53 10.84
N LEU A 28 11.96 -21.60 10.49
CA LEU A 28 10.88 -21.59 9.50
C LEU A 28 9.59 -21.13 10.20
N TRP A 29 8.97 -20.08 9.67
CA TRP A 29 7.74 -19.51 10.20
C TRP A 29 6.58 -19.85 9.27
N THR A 30 5.38 -19.98 9.83
CA THR A 30 4.14 -20.10 9.04
C THR A 30 3.37 -18.79 9.15
N MET A 31 3.27 -18.06 8.04
CA MET A 31 2.55 -16.79 7.91
C MET A 31 1.48 -16.94 6.84
N GLU A 32 0.19 -16.78 7.19
CA GLU A 32 -0.95 -16.98 6.26
C GLU A 32 -0.83 -18.26 5.41
N ASP A 33 -0.60 -19.39 6.09
CA ASP A 33 -0.43 -20.72 5.47
C ASP A 33 0.79 -20.88 4.54
N ARG A 34 1.70 -19.90 4.50
CA ARG A 34 2.97 -19.95 3.77
C ARG A 34 4.14 -20.19 4.72
N GLN A 35 5.01 -21.11 4.34
CA GLN A 35 6.28 -21.30 5.04
C GLN A 35 7.29 -20.28 4.52
N VAL A 36 7.94 -19.56 5.43
CA VAL A 36 8.93 -18.53 5.09
C VAL A 36 10.06 -18.52 6.10
N TYR A 37 11.25 -18.13 5.66
CA TYR A 37 12.30 -17.67 6.57
C TYR A 37 12.08 -16.20 6.92
N ARG A 38 12.46 -15.81 8.13
CA ARG A 38 12.38 -14.43 8.59
C ARG A 38 13.78 -13.86 8.78
N GLY A 39 14.02 -12.70 8.16
CA GLY A 39 15.24 -11.93 8.38
C GLY A 39 15.35 -11.33 9.79
N ALA A 40 16.44 -10.62 10.02
CA ALA A 40 16.56 -9.76 11.20
C ALA A 40 15.59 -8.57 11.11
N ARG A 41 15.39 -7.88 12.24
CA ARG A 41 14.62 -6.63 12.24
C ARG A 41 15.36 -5.60 11.38
N ASP A 42 14.66 -5.00 10.42
CA ASP A 42 15.20 -3.91 9.62
C ASP A 42 15.25 -2.61 10.44
N PRO A 43 16.45 -2.03 10.68
CA PRO A 43 16.59 -0.83 11.50
C PRO A 43 16.15 0.46 10.79
N ASN A 44 15.94 0.44 9.47
CA ASN A 44 15.51 1.62 8.72
C ASN A 44 14.07 2.02 9.04
N TYR A 45 13.27 1.05 9.50
CA TYR A 45 11.87 1.26 9.86
C TYR A 45 11.73 1.40 11.37
N THR A 46 11.29 2.59 11.78
CA THR A 46 11.12 2.96 13.20
C THR A 46 9.67 3.02 13.64
N HIS A 47 8.72 2.98 12.70
CA HIS A 47 7.28 2.99 12.98
C HIS A 47 6.76 1.63 13.47
N ALA A 48 7.40 0.54 13.05
CA ALA A 48 7.08 -0.83 13.44
C ALA A 48 8.35 -1.68 13.51
N ASN A 49 8.25 -2.88 14.09
CA ASN A 49 9.28 -3.90 13.95
C ASN A 49 9.05 -4.61 12.60
N VAL A 50 9.81 -4.20 11.59
CA VAL A 50 9.72 -4.74 10.23
C VAL A 50 10.70 -5.90 10.06
N TYR A 51 10.21 -7.01 9.49
CA TYR A 51 11.02 -8.18 9.16
C TYR A 51 10.77 -8.60 7.72
N TRP A 52 11.84 -8.79 6.95
CA TRP A 52 11.75 -9.34 5.61
C TRP A 52 11.47 -10.85 5.64
N LEU A 53 10.64 -11.31 4.71
CA LEU A 53 10.23 -12.71 4.57
C LEU A 53 10.84 -13.29 3.30
N TYR A 54 11.37 -14.50 3.40
CA TYR A 54 12.10 -15.20 2.33
C TYR A 54 11.47 -16.54 1.99
N ASP A 55 11.43 -16.85 0.71
CA ASP A 55 10.99 -18.17 0.23
C ASP A 55 11.98 -19.25 0.72
N PRO A 56 11.51 -20.37 1.29
CA PRO A 56 12.41 -21.41 1.78
C PRO A 56 13.20 -22.13 0.69
N ASP A 57 12.68 -22.18 -0.54
CA ASP A 57 13.27 -22.93 -1.64
C ASP A 57 14.19 -22.05 -2.49
N SER A 58 13.74 -20.85 -2.87
CA SER A 58 14.53 -19.93 -3.72
C SER A 58 15.41 -18.97 -2.92
N LEU A 59 15.11 -18.75 -1.63
CA LEU A 59 15.69 -17.71 -0.78
C LEU A 59 15.45 -16.28 -1.26
N ASP A 60 14.55 -16.08 -2.21
CA ASP A 60 14.16 -14.75 -2.67
C ASP A 60 13.30 -14.06 -1.60
N ARG A 61 13.42 -12.74 -1.52
CA ARG A 61 12.51 -11.94 -0.70
C ARG A 61 11.10 -12.01 -1.30
N VAL A 62 10.13 -12.46 -0.51
CA VAL A 62 8.73 -12.65 -0.93
C VAL A 62 7.75 -11.71 -0.23
N GLY A 63 8.20 -10.95 0.75
CA GLY A 63 7.34 -10.05 1.50
C GLY A 63 7.98 -9.51 2.76
N LEU A 64 7.16 -8.96 3.64
CA LEU A 64 7.55 -8.51 4.97
C LEU A 64 6.42 -8.68 5.98
N SER A 65 6.79 -8.73 7.26
CA SER A 65 5.88 -8.58 8.38
C SER A 65 6.16 -7.30 9.16
N GLU A 66 5.11 -6.54 9.44
CA GLU A 66 5.11 -5.47 10.43
C GLU A 66 4.57 -6.02 11.75
N HIS A 67 5.33 -5.89 12.82
CA HIS A 67 4.84 -6.11 14.17
C HIS A 67 4.74 -4.77 14.88
N LYS A 68 3.57 -4.46 15.46
CA LYS A 68 3.40 -3.20 16.18
C LYS A 68 4.37 -3.10 17.37
N LEU A 69 4.81 -1.88 17.67
CA LEU A 69 5.79 -1.64 18.75
C LEU A 69 5.18 -1.86 20.14
N ASP A 70 3.91 -1.52 20.30
CA ASP A 70 3.15 -1.62 21.54
C ASP A 70 2.55 -3.01 21.75
N ASP A 71 2.19 -3.70 20.67
CA ASP A 71 1.75 -5.09 20.68
C ASP A 71 2.43 -5.91 19.57
N PRO A 72 3.60 -6.54 19.86
CA PRO A 72 4.31 -7.35 18.86
C PRO A 72 3.57 -8.60 18.38
N SER A 73 2.44 -8.96 19.01
CA SER A 73 1.58 -10.06 18.56
C SER A 73 0.60 -9.64 17.46
N ASP A 74 0.37 -8.33 17.31
CA ASP A 74 -0.38 -7.76 16.19
C ASP A 74 0.54 -7.66 14.97
N VAL A 75 0.33 -8.58 14.02
CA VAL A 75 1.15 -8.75 12.82
C VAL A 75 0.36 -8.38 11.58
N ALA A 76 0.93 -7.47 10.78
CA ALA A 76 0.46 -7.18 9.44
C ALA A 76 1.46 -7.70 8.40
N LEU A 77 0.96 -8.24 7.28
CA LEU A 77 1.77 -8.89 6.25
C LEU A 77 1.66 -8.15 4.91
N LEU A 78 2.79 -8.01 4.23
CA LEU A 78 2.89 -7.59 2.84
C LEU A 78 3.45 -8.77 2.08
N TRP A 79 2.72 -9.27 1.10
CA TRP A 79 3.29 -10.18 0.13
C TRP A 79 3.66 -9.42 -1.13
N TYR A 80 4.87 -9.63 -1.63
CA TYR A 80 5.22 -9.19 -2.96
C TYR A 80 4.37 -9.96 -3.97
N LYS A 81 3.80 -9.20 -4.89
CA LYS A 81 3.00 -9.71 -5.99
C LYS A 81 3.66 -9.31 -7.31
N GLU A 82 3.06 -9.77 -8.40
CA GLU A 82 3.61 -9.63 -9.76
C GLU A 82 3.89 -8.18 -10.17
N ASN A 83 3.19 -7.20 -9.59
CA ASN A 83 3.40 -5.79 -9.90
C ASN A 83 3.24 -4.84 -8.69
N PRO A 84 3.71 -3.59 -8.79
CA PRO A 84 3.71 -2.64 -7.68
C PRO A 84 2.32 -2.33 -7.12
N PHE A 85 1.30 -2.23 -7.98
CA PHE A 85 -0.07 -1.93 -7.55
C PHE A 85 -0.72 -3.10 -6.83
N SER A 86 -0.55 -4.32 -7.35
CA SER A 86 -0.99 -5.55 -6.71
C SER A 86 -0.34 -5.74 -5.34
N THR A 87 0.95 -5.42 -5.23
CA THR A 87 1.71 -5.47 -3.97
C THR A 87 1.20 -4.41 -2.99
N LEU A 88 1.03 -3.15 -3.41
CA LEU A 88 0.54 -2.07 -2.54
C LEU A 88 -0.85 -2.39 -1.97
N LEU A 89 -1.76 -2.87 -2.81
CA LEU A 89 -3.16 -3.08 -2.45
C LEU A 89 -3.45 -4.48 -1.92
N GLN A 90 -2.47 -5.40 -1.99
CA GLN A 90 -2.62 -6.83 -1.71
C GLN A 90 -3.75 -7.48 -2.54
N GLU A 91 -3.87 -7.08 -3.80
CA GLU A 91 -4.93 -7.51 -4.72
C GLU A 91 -4.39 -8.35 -5.87
N ASP A 92 -5.05 -9.46 -6.16
CA ASP A 92 -4.75 -10.27 -7.35
C ASP A 92 -5.51 -9.78 -8.58
N GLY A 93 -5.04 -10.14 -9.78
CA GLY A 93 -5.73 -9.86 -11.04
C GLY A 93 -5.47 -8.48 -11.65
N TRP A 94 -4.48 -7.75 -11.13
CA TRP A 94 -3.92 -6.59 -11.83
C TRP A 94 -3.18 -7.06 -13.08
N VAL A 95 -3.50 -6.45 -14.22
CA VAL A 95 -2.95 -6.86 -15.52
C VAL A 95 -1.87 -5.88 -15.95
N GLU A 96 -0.66 -6.40 -16.18
CA GLU A 96 0.41 -5.66 -16.86
C GLU A 96 0.07 -5.49 -18.34
N GLY A 97 0.12 -4.25 -18.82
CA GLY A 97 -0.12 -3.90 -20.21
C GLY A 97 1.14 -3.39 -20.90
N GLU A 98 0.95 -2.80 -22.06
CA GLU A 98 2.04 -2.16 -22.79
C GLU A 98 2.50 -0.85 -22.13
N SER A 99 3.63 -0.33 -22.61
CA SER A 99 4.12 0.98 -22.24
C SER A 99 3.10 2.08 -22.51
N PHE A 100 3.06 3.10 -21.66
CA PHE A 100 2.31 4.33 -21.85
C PHE A 100 2.55 4.93 -23.24
N TRP A 101 3.79 4.83 -23.72
CA TRP A 101 4.22 5.38 -25.01
C TRP A 101 3.57 4.70 -26.22
N SER A 102 3.19 3.42 -26.12
CA SER A 102 2.49 2.73 -27.22
C SER A 102 1.02 3.12 -27.32
N LYS A 103 0.44 3.58 -26.21
CA LYS A 103 -0.99 3.93 -26.13
C LYS A 103 -1.29 5.39 -26.44
N VAL A 104 -0.32 6.29 -26.32
CA VAL A 104 -0.50 7.70 -26.67
C VAL A 104 -0.36 7.94 -28.18
N PRO A 105 -1.06 8.94 -28.75
CA PRO A 105 -0.86 9.31 -30.14
C PRO A 105 0.59 9.71 -30.43
N SER A 106 1.10 9.39 -31.62
CA SER A 106 2.52 9.63 -31.99
C SER A 106 2.95 11.09 -31.81
N HIS A 107 2.08 12.06 -32.13
CA HIS A 107 2.39 13.48 -31.94
C HIS A 107 2.55 13.88 -30.45
N VAL A 108 1.84 13.20 -29.54
CA VAL A 108 2.00 13.41 -28.09
C VAL A 108 3.32 12.81 -27.62
N TYR A 109 3.63 11.60 -28.09
CA TYR A 109 4.92 10.94 -27.81
C TYR A 109 6.11 11.81 -28.25
N GLU A 110 6.10 12.28 -29.50
CA GLU A 110 7.15 13.14 -30.05
C GLU A 110 7.30 14.44 -29.26
N GLN A 111 6.18 15.06 -28.86
CA GLN A 111 6.20 16.25 -28.01
C GLN A 111 6.81 15.96 -26.64
N CYS A 112 6.40 14.87 -25.96
CA CYS A 112 6.95 14.47 -24.68
C CYS A 112 8.46 14.24 -24.76
N LEU A 113 8.93 13.60 -25.83
CA LEU A 113 10.36 13.35 -26.06
C LEU A 113 11.13 14.67 -26.27
N ALA A 114 10.60 15.57 -27.10
CA ALA A 114 11.23 16.86 -27.41
C ALA A 114 11.33 17.78 -26.18
N GLU A 115 10.31 17.76 -25.32
CA GLU A 115 10.24 18.58 -24.11
C GLU A 115 10.88 17.90 -22.88
N GLY A 116 11.39 16.67 -23.04
CA GLY A 116 12.04 15.91 -21.96
C GLY A 116 11.07 15.34 -20.92
N TRP A 117 9.77 15.29 -21.18
CA TRP A 117 8.74 14.76 -20.29
C TRP A 117 8.68 13.23 -20.37
N THR A 118 9.73 12.57 -19.90
CA THR A 118 9.92 11.11 -20.06
C THR A 118 9.70 10.31 -18.78
N THR A 119 9.50 10.98 -17.64
CA THR A 119 9.26 10.36 -16.33
C THR A 119 7.78 10.40 -15.94
N PRO A 120 7.30 9.48 -15.08
CA PRO A 120 5.92 9.50 -14.59
C PRO A 120 5.51 10.85 -14.00
N ALA A 121 6.39 11.46 -13.20
CA ALA A 121 6.15 12.76 -12.58
C ALA A 121 5.95 13.89 -13.61
N ALA A 122 6.80 13.94 -14.65
CA ALA A 122 6.71 14.95 -15.69
C ALA A 122 5.43 14.78 -16.54
N VAL A 123 5.07 13.54 -16.86
CA VAL A 123 3.84 13.24 -17.59
C VAL A 123 2.61 13.57 -16.72
N ALA A 124 2.63 13.22 -15.43
CA ALA A 124 1.56 13.53 -14.49
C ALA A 124 1.31 15.05 -14.39
N GLU A 125 2.38 15.85 -14.27
CA GLU A 125 2.31 17.32 -14.27
C GLU A 125 1.61 17.84 -15.54
N ARG A 126 1.92 17.25 -16.71
CA ARG A 126 1.30 17.64 -17.97
C ARG A 126 -0.18 17.25 -18.02
N CYS A 127 -0.52 16.06 -17.53
CA CYS A 127 -1.88 15.54 -17.47
C CYS A 127 -2.82 16.39 -16.62
N LEU A 128 -2.32 17.18 -15.66
CA LEU A 128 -3.13 18.15 -14.90
C LEU A 128 -3.85 19.19 -15.77
N ARG A 129 -3.34 19.45 -16.98
CA ARG A 129 -3.96 20.41 -17.92
C ARG A 129 -5.11 19.81 -18.73
N GLY A 130 -5.32 18.50 -18.64
CA GLY A 130 -6.38 17.78 -19.32
C GLY A 130 -7.28 17.02 -18.37
N SER A 131 -8.09 16.12 -18.94
CA SER A 131 -9.00 15.25 -18.21
C SER A 131 -8.39 13.90 -17.84
N THR A 132 -7.13 13.64 -18.19
CA THR A 132 -6.42 12.38 -17.88
C THR A 132 -5.64 12.54 -16.58
N ARG A 133 -5.50 11.46 -15.81
CA ARG A 133 -4.61 11.41 -14.66
C ARG A 133 -3.67 10.22 -14.77
N VAL A 134 -2.40 10.49 -14.49
CA VAL A 134 -1.38 9.47 -14.31
C VAL A 134 -1.22 9.26 -12.82
N VAL A 135 -1.22 7.99 -12.40
CA VAL A 135 -1.22 7.56 -11.01
C VAL A 135 -0.11 6.56 -10.82
N THR A 136 0.82 6.89 -9.94
CA THR A 136 1.88 5.99 -9.48
C THR A 136 1.54 5.41 -8.11
N VAL A 137 2.32 4.44 -7.64
CA VAL A 137 2.23 3.94 -6.25
C VAL A 137 2.37 5.09 -5.25
N ASP A 138 3.33 5.99 -5.46
CA ASP A 138 3.52 7.17 -4.60
C ASP A 138 2.28 8.08 -4.55
N THR A 139 1.57 8.21 -5.68
CA THR A 139 0.33 9.00 -5.76
C THR A 139 -0.78 8.38 -4.91
N LEU A 140 -0.82 7.05 -4.78
CA LEU A 140 -1.80 6.33 -3.99
C LEU A 140 -1.46 6.35 -2.49
N ILE A 141 -0.17 6.27 -2.16
CA ILE A 141 0.37 6.36 -0.79
C ILE A 141 0.11 7.75 -0.22
N ALA A 142 0.53 8.78 -0.96
CA ALA A 142 0.40 10.17 -0.57
C ALA A 142 -0.22 10.97 -1.71
N LYS A 143 -1.51 11.28 -1.59
CA LYS A 143 -2.20 12.10 -2.60
C LYS A 143 -1.50 13.46 -2.72
N PRO A 144 -0.98 13.81 -3.91
CA PRO A 144 -0.25 15.04 -4.09
C PRO A 144 -1.18 16.25 -4.01
N LYS A 145 -0.62 17.37 -3.57
CA LYS A 145 -1.27 18.68 -3.60
C LYS A 145 -1.19 19.26 -5.00
N VAL A 146 -2.32 19.76 -5.50
CA VAL A 146 -2.43 20.44 -6.77
C VAL A 146 -2.69 21.92 -6.53
N TYR A 147 -1.86 22.74 -7.17
CA TYR A 147 -1.92 24.18 -7.13
C TYR A 147 -2.57 24.69 -8.41
N SER A 148 -3.73 25.34 -8.27
CA SER A 148 -4.51 25.84 -9.40
C SER A 148 -4.69 27.35 -9.33
N CYS A 149 -4.54 28.05 -10.46
CA CYS A 149 -4.80 29.48 -10.53
C CYS A 149 -6.07 29.75 -11.34
N ALA A 150 -7.07 30.37 -10.70
CA ALA A 150 -8.32 30.72 -11.37
C ALA A 150 -8.15 31.73 -12.53
N LYS A 151 -7.09 32.57 -12.46
CA LYS A 151 -6.75 33.59 -13.48
C LYS A 151 -5.93 33.00 -14.62
N CYS A 152 -4.81 32.34 -14.31
CA CYS A 152 -3.90 31.79 -15.31
C CYS A 152 -4.42 30.48 -15.93
N LYS A 153 -5.43 29.85 -15.31
CA LYS A 153 -5.98 28.52 -15.66
C LYS A 153 -4.96 27.38 -15.61
N THR A 154 -3.77 27.63 -15.07
CA THR A 154 -2.71 26.63 -14.87
C THR A 154 -2.99 25.80 -13.64
N LYS A 155 -2.81 24.48 -13.76
CA LYS A 155 -2.69 23.52 -12.66
C LYS A 155 -1.27 22.96 -12.66
N SER A 156 -0.70 22.76 -11.47
CA SER A 156 0.67 22.24 -11.28
C SER A 156 0.79 21.56 -9.93
N PHE A 157 1.71 20.62 -9.79
CA PHE A 157 2.18 20.13 -8.49
C PHE A 157 3.12 21.12 -7.80
N THR A 158 3.64 22.11 -8.52
CA THR A 158 4.49 23.16 -7.98
C THR A 158 3.67 24.39 -7.59
N LYS A 159 3.83 24.85 -6.36
CA LYS A 159 3.18 26.06 -5.87
C LYS A 159 3.66 27.29 -6.62
N SER A 160 2.71 28.11 -7.08
CA SER A 160 2.98 29.44 -7.62
C SER A 160 2.32 30.54 -6.79
N ALA A 161 2.82 31.78 -6.90
CA ALA A 161 2.35 32.90 -6.09
C ALA A 161 0.85 33.20 -6.24
N CYS A 162 0.25 32.86 -7.38
CA CYS A 162 -1.16 33.12 -7.70
C CYS A 162 -2.05 31.87 -7.57
N SER A 163 -1.52 30.76 -7.05
CA SER A 163 -2.22 29.48 -6.97
C SER A 163 -2.91 29.24 -5.64
N THR A 164 -4.02 28.51 -5.70
CA THR A 164 -4.74 27.97 -4.54
C THR A 164 -4.48 26.47 -4.48
N GLU A 165 -4.27 25.97 -3.26
CA GLU A 165 -4.04 24.57 -2.99
C GLU A 165 -5.34 23.77 -3.00
N SER A 166 -5.26 22.56 -3.54
CA SER A 166 -6.33 21.55 -3.55
C SER A 166 -5.70 20.16 -3.54
N VAL A 167 -6.45 19.14 -3.17
CA VAL A 167 -6.01 17.74 -3.32
C VAL A 167 -6.20 17.31 -4.78
N LEU A 168 -5.31 16.46 -5.31
CA LEU A 168 -5.46 15.88 -6.64
C LEU A 168 -6.84 15.26 -6.84
N ASP A 169 -7.53 15.70 -7.89
CA ASP A 169 -8.79 15.14 -8.36
C ASP A 169 -8.55 13.99 -9.32
N PHE A 170 -9.39 12.96 -9.23
CA PHE A 170 -9.41 11.86 -10.18
C PHE A 170 -10.70 11.95 -11.03
N PRO A 171 -10.56 11.94 -12.37
CA PRO A 171 -11.67 11.98 -13.33
C PRO A 171 -12.42 10.63 -13.36
N GLU A 172 -13.26 10.44 -14.38
CA GLU A 172 -13.82 9.14 -14.75
C GLU A 172 -12.72 8.06 -14.79
N LYS A 173 -13.07 6.83 -14.38
CA LYS A 173 -12.13 5.71 -14.20
C LYS A 173 -11.32 5.43 -15.47
N GLU A 174 -11.95 5.57 -16.63
CA GLU A 174 -11.39 5.33 -17.97
C GLU A 174 -10.30 6.34 -18.35
N LYS A 175 -10.20 7.46 -17.62
CA LYS A 175 -9.21 8.52 -17.82
C LYS A 175 -8.07 8.47 -16.81
N VAL A 176 -8.04 7.44 -15.96
CA VAL A 176 -6.99 7.22 -14.95
C VAL A 176 -6.06 6.12 -15.44
N TRP A 177 -4.76 6.42 -15.48
CA TRP A 177 -3.71 5.53 -15.97
C TRP A 177 -2.78 5.21 -14.81
N PHE A 178 -2.76 3.94 -14.40
CA PHE A 178 -1.85 3.43 -13.39
C PHE A 178 -0.53 3.06 -14.06
N ILE A 179 0.56 3.73 -13.71
CA ILE A 179 1.87 3.47 -14.31
C ILE A 179 2.96 3.31 -13.27
N ASP A 180 4.00 2.54 -13.61
CA ASP A 180 5.23 2.45 -12.81
C ASP A 180 6.33 3.39 -13.35
N GLU A 181 7.50 3.36 -12.70
CA GLU A 181 8.70 4.13 -13.08
C GLU A 181 9.23 3.77 -14.49
N ARG A 182 8.88 2.60 -15.01
CA ARG A 182 9.24 2.15 -16.37
C ARG A 182 8.21 2.59 -17.41
N MET A 183 7.23 3.41 -17.02
CA MET A 183 6.10 3.84 -17.86
C MET A 183 5.25 2.66 -18.36
N VAL A 184 5.20 1.52 -17.65
CA VAL A 184 4.32 0.39 -17.97
C VAL A 184 2.92 0.69 -17.45
N VAL A 185 1.88 0.42 -18.24
CA VAL A 185 0.49 0.69 -17.84
C VAL A 185 -0.16 -0.54 -17.24
N TYR A 186 -0.73 -0.41 -16.05
CA TYR A 186 -1.43 -1.48 -15.35
C TYR A 186 -2.94 -1.25 -15.34
N THR A 187 -3.69 -2.33 -15.46
CA THR A 187 -5.16 -2.32 -15.42
C THR A 187 -5.64 -2.98 -14.13
N PRO A 188 -6.44 -2.28 -13.29
CA PRO A 188 -6.95 -2.87 -12.05
C PRO A 188 -7.98 -3.96 -12.33
N PRO A 189 -8.10 -4.98 -11.44
CA PRO A 189 -9.15 -5.97 -11.51
C PRO A 189 -10.53 -5.36 -11.30
N THR A 190 -11.56 -6.10 -11.71
CA THR A 190 -12.96 -5.71 -11.43
C THR A 190 -13.18 -5.64 -9.92
N GLY A 191 -13.65 -4.50 -9.43
CA GLY A 191 -13.88 -4.30 -7.99
C GLY A 191 -12.64 -3.90 -7.17
N SER A 192 -11.52 -3.57 -7.82
CA SER A 192 -10.31 -3.09 -7.13
C SER A 192 -10.62 -1.95 -6.14
N SER A 193 -10.03 -2.03 -4.95
CA SER A 193 -10.11 -1.03 -3.89
C SER A 193 -9.41 0.28 -4.25
N VAL A 194 -8.57 0.29 -5.30
CA VAL A 194 -7.93 1.52 -5.80
C VAL A 194 -8.96 2.61 -6.09
N TRP A 195 -10.16 2.22 -6.53
CA TRP A 195 -11.23 3.14 -6.84
C TRP A 195 -11.82 3.83 -5.61
N SER A 196 -11.76 3.20 -4.43
CA SER A 196 -12.13 3.84 -3.16
C SER A 196 -11.08 4.87 -2.74
N ILE A 197 -9.80 4.64 -3.07
CA ILE A 197 -8.71 5.56 -2.80
C ILE A 197 -8.80 6.76 -3.74
N THR A 198 -9.07 6.55 -5.03
CA THR A 198 -9.12 7.63 -6.03
C THR A 198 -10.45 8.40 -6.02
N GLN A 199 -11.47 7.99 -5.25
CA GLN A 199 -12.70 8.77 -5.16
C GLN A 199 -12.45 10.13 -4.48
N PRO A 200 -13.18 11.19 -4.89
CA PRO A 200 -13.18 12.44 -4.16
C PRO A 200 -13.70 12.17 -2.74
N GLN A 201 -12.86 12.43 -1.73
CA GLN A 201 -13.38 12.48 -0.37
C GLN A 201 -14.32 13.67 -0.31
N SER A 202 -15.62 13.41 -0.16
CA SER A 202 -16.57 14.43 0.26
C SER A 202 -16.05 15.01 1.57
N PRO A 203 -16.16 16.34 1.83
CA PRO A 203 -15.88 16.86 3.15
C PRO A 203 -16.77 16.10 4.13
N SER A 204 -16.15 15.32 5.01
CA SER A 204 -16.81 14.41 5.91
C SER A 204 -17.78 15.20 6.80
N ASP A 205 -19.07 14.91 6.70
CA ASP A 205 -19.97 15.09 7.83
C ASP A 205 -19.42 14.23 8.98
N PRO A 206 -19.33 14.75 10.23
CA PRO A 206 -18.71 14.06 11.36
C PRO A 206 -19.53 12.87 11.90
N SER A 207 -20.36 12.21 11.09
CA SER A 207 -21.30 11.16 11.52
C SER A 207 -21.12 9.80 10.84
N SER A 208 -19.94 9.50 10.31
CA SER A 208 -19.65 8.16 9.78
C SER A 208 -18.36 7.62 10.36
N GLN A 209 -18.36 7.42 11.68
CA GLN A 209 -17.59 6.32 12.26
C GLN A 209 -18.41 5.03 12.02
N PRO A 210 -17.78 3.91 11.63
CA PRO A 210 -18.48 2.62 11.68
C PRO A 210 -18.84 2.34 13.14
N GLU A 211 -20.14 2.23 13.42
CA GLU A 211 -20.61 1.65 14.68
C GLU A 211 -19.97 0.27 14.82
N VAL A 212 -19.11 0.14 15.83
CA VAL A 212 -18.71 -1.15 16.36
C VAL A 212 -20.01 -1.84 16.78
N GLN A 213 -20.44 -2.84 16.00
CA GLN A 213 -21.48 -3.76 16.45
C GLN A 213 -20.93 -4.52 17.66
N THR A 214 -21.20 -3.98 18.84
CA THR A 214 -21.14 -4.72 20.10
C THR A 214 -22.18 -5.82 20.02
N VAL A 215 -21.73 -7.04 19.80
CA VAL A 215 -22.53 -8.24 19.99
C VAL A 215 -23.04 -8.22 21.44
N PRO A 216 -24.35 -8.29 21.70
CA PRO A 216 -24.84 -8.37 23.07
C PRO A 216 -24.41 -9.69 23.67
N VAL A 217 -23.56 -9.63 24.70
CA VAL A 217 -23.25 -10.77 25.57
C VAL A 217 -24.56 -11.18 26.26
N GLN A 218 -25.04 -12.38 25.96
CA GLN A 218 -26.13 -12.99 26.71
C GLN A 218 -25.65 -13.29 28.14
N PRO A 219 -26.48 -13.06 29.17
CA PRO A 219 -26.12 -13.40 30.54
C PRO A 219 -26.06 -14.92 30.69
N VAL A 220 -24.91 -15.44 31.11
CA VAL A 220 -24.81 -16.83 31.55
C VAL A 220 -25.42 -16.90 32.95
N GLU A 221 -26.49 -17.69 33.09
CA GLU A 221 -27.08 -18.00 34.38
C GLU A 221 -26.05 -18.71 35.27
N SER A 222 -25.84 -18.11 36.44
CA SER A 222 -25.10 -18.64 37.56
C SER A 222 -25.79 -19.90 38.11
N VAL A 223 -25.09 -21.03 38.07
CA VAL A 223 -25.36 -22.16 38.98
C VAL A 223 -24.19 -22.27 39.93
N ASP A 224 -24.51 -21.97 41.19
CA ASP A 224 -23.67 -22.00 42.36
C ASP A 224 -23.58 -23.46 42.86
N GLU A 225 -22.37 -24.02 42.93
CA GLU A 225 -22.05 -25.10 43.88
C GLU A 225 -20.52 -25.16 44.09
N SER A 226 -20.08 -24.67 45.24
CA SER A 226 -18.77 -24.96 45.86
C SER A 226 -18.96 -26.05 46.94
N PRO A 227 -17.91 -26.63 47.60
CA PRO A 227 -16.46 -26.36 47.52
C PRO A 227 -15.55 -27.63 47.56
N HIS A 228 -14.23 -27.37 47.56
CA HIS A 228 -13.11 -28.20 48.06
C HIS A 228 -12.45 -29.26 47.14
N SER A 229 -11.21 -28.99 46.72
CA SER A 229 -10.01 -29.67 47.27
C SER A 229 -8.71 -29.04 46.74
N SER A 230 -7.76 -28.87 47.66
CA SER A 230 -6.41 -28.30 47.46
C SER A 230 -5.48 -29.20 46.60
N PRO A 231 -4.40 -28.64 46.02
CA PRO A 231 -3.48 -29.37 45.13
C PRO A 231 -2.43 -30.19 45.90
N PRO A 232 -1.92 -31.32 45.36
CA PRO A 232 -0.74 -31.97 45.89
C PRO A 232 0.54 -31.35 45.30
N GLU A 233 1.46 -31.02 46.20
CA GLU A 233 2.85 -30.67 45.91
C GLU A 233 3.58 -31.84 45.22
N THR A 234 4.38 -31.53 44.20
CA THR A 234 5.36 -32.46 43.63
C THR A 234 6.76 -32.00 44.01
N HIS A 235 7.44 -32.81 44.81
CA HIS A 235 8.88 -32.68 45.08
C HIS A 235 9.70 -33.24 43.92
N PRO A 236 10.88 -32.66 43.61
CA PRO A 236 11.80 -33.20 42.63
C PRO A 236 12.65 -34.34 43.21
N GLN A 237 12.98 -35.32 42.36
CA GLN A 237 14.12 -36.22 42.53
C GLN A 237 15.19 -35.89 41.48
#